data_AF-A0A238XGG9-F1
#
_entry.id   AF-A0A238XGG9-F1
#
_cell.length_a   1.000
_cell.length_b   1.000
_cell.length_c   1.000
_cell.angle_alpha   90.00
_cell.angle_beta   90.00
_cell.angle_gamma   90.00
#
_symmetry.space_group_name_H-M   'P 1'
#
loop_
_entity.id
_entity.type
_entity.pdbx_description
1 polymer ?
#
loop_
_entity_poly.entity_id
_entity_poly.type
_entity_poly.pdbx_seq_one_letter_code
_entity_poly.pdbx_strand_id
1 'polypeptide(L)'
;MLDLEDLPEDVDSFAAQGASFYVHEEYPEQWLAFDEAIFEALWIDGRDISDVDVLADIADVSGLDGDEIRTAIADGQLRDRLRDQFSEAQQDGVTGVPTFVYEGYAARGAVPPEQLKRLIEGT
;
A
#
# COMPACT_ATOMS: atom_id res chain seq x y z
N MET A 1 -5.12 -19.65 8.13
CA MET A 1 -4.01 -18.96 7.43
C MET A 1 -3.85 -19.70 6.13
N LEU A 2 -3.97 -19.00 5.01
CA LEU A 2 -3.83 -19.56 3.68
C LEU A 2 -2.43 -20.17 3.50
N ASP A 3 -2.34 -21.24 2.73
CA ASP A 3 -1.05 -21.70 2.25
C ASP A 3 -0.58 -20.79 1.10
N LEU A 4 0.72 -20.75 0.82
CA LEU A 4 1.27 -19.88 -0.23
C LEU A 4 0.66 -20.15 -1.61
N GLU A 5 0.17 -21.37 -1.84
CA GLU A 5 -0.49 -21.79 -3.08
C GLU A 5 -1.95 -21.31 -3.19
N ASP A 6 -2.56 -20.90 -2.08
CA ASP A 6 -3.93 -20.38 -2.04
C ASP A 6 -4.00 -18.86 -2.23
N LEU A 7 -2.84 -18.19 -2.25
CA LEU A 7 -2.77 -16.75 -2.47
C LEU A 7 -3.06 -16.43 -3.95
N PRO A 8 -3.82 -15.37 -4.24
CA PRO A 8 -4.10 -15.00 -5.61
C PRO A 8 -2.79 -14.70 -6.37
N GLU A 9 -2.56 -15.45 -7.45
CA GLU A 9 -1.45 -15.23 -8.37
C GLU A 9 -1.73 -13.98 -9.23
N ASP A 10 -0.69 -13.21 -9.55
CA ASP A 10 -0.76 -12.04 -10.46
C ASP A 10 -1.69 -10.88 -10.03
N VAL A 11 -1.82 -10.60 -8.71
CA VAL A 11 -2.55 -9.41 -8.22
C VAL A 11 -1.79 -8.12 -8.55
N ASP A 12 -2.40 -7.27 -9.37
CA ASP A 12 -1.97 -5.88 -9.57
C ASP A 12 -2.56 -4.98 -8.47
N SER A 13 -1.71 -4.53 -7.55
CA SER A 13 -2.12 -3.68 -6.43
C SER A 13 -2.24 -2.20 -6.77
N PHE A 14 -2.10 -1.77 -8.03
CA PHE A 14 -2.14 -0.35 -8.41
C PHE A 14 -3.47 0.32 -8.00
N ALA A 15 -4.60 -0.38 -8.12
CA ALA A 15 -5.90 0.12 -7.68
C ALA A 15 -5.94 0.30 -6.15
N ALA A 16 -5.47 -0.70 -5.40
CA ALA A 16 -5.37 -0.66 -3.95
C ALA A 16 -4.44 0.45 -3.45
N GLN A 17 -3.29 0.64 -4.10
CA GLN A 17 -2.37 1.74 -3.82
C GLN A 17 -3.00 3.10 -4.09
N GLY A 18 -3.78 3.23 -5.17
CA GLY A 18 -4.56 4.43 -5.45
C GLY A 18 -5.59 4.73 -4.36
N ALA A 19 -6.34 3.71 -3.92
CA ALA A 19 -7.29 3.84 -2.82
C ALA A 19 -6.60 4.26 -1.52
N SER A 20 -5.53 3.56 -1.13
CA SER A 20 -4.76 3.88 0.08
C SER A 20 -4.17 5.30 0.01
N PHE A 21 -3.63 5.71 -1.14
CA PHE A 21 -3.10 7.06 -1.35
C PHE A 21 -4.18 8.14 -1.23
N TYR A 22 -5.37 7.92 -1.78
CA TYR A 22 -6.51 8.82 -1.63
C TYR A 22 -6.93 8.96 -0.16
N VAL A 23 -7.12 7.83 0.53
CA VAL A 23 -7.53 7.83 1.94
C VAL A 23 -6.46 8.45 2.83
N HIS A 24 -5.17 8.26 2.52
CA HIS A 24 -4.08 8.92 3.23
C HIS A 24 -4.18 10.45 3.20
N GLU A 25 -4.57 11.02 2.05
CA GLU A 25 -4.68 12.47 1.90
C GLU A 25 -5.98 13.04 2.48
N GLU A 26 -7.12 12.41 2.22
CA GLU A 26 -8.44 12.95 2.56
C GLU A 26 -8.92 12.51 3.97
N TYR A 27 -8.49 11.33 4.42
CA TYR A 27 -8.94 10.69 5.67
C TYR A 27 -7.75 10.14 6.49
N PRO A 28 -6.77 10.98 6.89
CA PRO A 28 -5.54 10.53 7.52
C PRO A 28 -5.76 9.82 8.87
N GLU A 29 -6.88 10.08 9.56
CA GLU A 29 -7.22 9.40 10.82
C GLU A 29 -7.71 7.96 10.59
N GLN A 30 -8.33 7.69 9.44
CA GLN A 30 -8.88 6.38 9.05
C GLN A 30 -7.89 5.56 8.21
N TRP A 31 -6.91 6.22 7.58
CA TRP A 31 -5.98 5.62 6.62
C TRP A 31 -5.33 4.34 7.12
N LEU A 32 -4.75 4.34 8.32
CA LEU A 32 -4.04 3.16 8.81
C LEU A 32 -4.96 1.93 8.91
N ALA A 33 -6.18 2.12 9.41
CA ALA A 33 -7.16 1.03 9.53
C ALA A 33 -7.58 0.50 8.14
N PHE A 34 -7.79 1.40 7.18
CA PHE A 34 -8.13 1.03 5.81
C PHE A 34 -6.99 0.29 5.10
N ASP A 35 -5.76 0.80 5.22
CA ASP A 35 -4.56 0.19 4.62
C ASP A 35 -4.29 -1.21 5.21
N GLU A 36 -4.37 -1.36 6.53
CA GLU A 36 -4.25 -2.66 7.20
C GLU A 36 -5.34 -3.64 6.73
N ALA A 37 -6.57 -3.18 6.52
CA ALA A 37 -7.66 -4.01 6.02
C ALA A 37 -7.44 -4.46 4.55
N ILE A 38 -6.79 -3.65 3.71
CA ILE A 38 -6.34 -4.09 2.37
C ILE A 38 -5.30 -5.21 2.49
N PHE A 39 -4.33 -5.07 3.40
CA PHE A 39 -3.32 -6.11 3.64
C PHE A 39 -3.95 -7.41 4.16
N GLU A 40 -4.89 -7.32 5.11
CA GLU A 40 -5.62 -8.48 5.63
C GLU A 40 -6.43 -9.16 4.51
N ALA A 41 -7.15 -8.38 3.70
CA ALA A 41 -7.90 -8.90 2.57
C ALA A 41 -7.03 -9.72 1.61
N LEU A 42 -5.83 -9.22 1.26
CA LEU A 42 -4.91 -9.93 0.37
C LEU A 42 -4.26 -11.16 1.04
N TRP A 43 -3.60 -10.95 2.18
CA TRP A 43 -2.66 -11.95 2.72
C TRP A 43 -3.28 -12.95 3.69
N ILE A 44 -4.43 -12.61 4.29
CA ILE A 44 -5.11 -13.46 5.26
C ILE A 44 -6.36 -14.08 4.63
N ASP A 45 -7.16 -13.28 3.94
CA ASP A 45 -8.44 -13.71 3.38
C ASP A 45 -8.35 -14.16 1.91
N GLY A 46 -7.26 -13.85 1.20
CA GLY A 46 -7.05 -14.26 -0.19
C GLY A 46 -7.99 -13.56 -1.17
N ARG A 47 -8.51 -12.39 -0.81
CA ARG A 47 -9.36 -11.55 -1.67
C ARG A 47 -8.50 -10.85 -2.71
N ASP A 48 -9.04 -10.72 -3.91
CA ASP A 48 -8.39 -10.00 -5.01
C ASP A 48 -8.53 -8.49 -4.81
N ILE A 49 -7.46 -7.84 -4.37
CA ILE A 49 -7.41 -6.38 -4.17
C ILE A 49 -7.21 -5.59 -5.48
N SER A 50 -7.13 -6.26 -6.63
CA SER A 50 -7.24 -5.59 -7.94
C SER A 50 -8.70 -5.28 -8.30
N ASP A 51 -9.67 -5.95 -7.63
CA ASP A 51 -11.10 -5.71 -7.79
C ASP A 51 -11.54 -4.46 -7.02
N VAL A 52 -12.13 -3.51 -7.75
CA VAL A 52 -12.67 -2.28 -7.19
C VAL A 52 -13.84 -2.54 -6.24
N ASP A 53 -14.63 -3.61 -6.46
CA ASP A 53 -15.70 -4.00 -5.56
C ASP A 53 -15.15 -4.43 -4.19
N VAL A 54 -14.03 -5.16 -4.18
CA VAL A 54 -13.34 -5.57 -2.95
C VAL A 54 -12.85 -4.34 -2.17
N LEU A 55 -12.26 -3.36 -2.85
CA LEU A 55 -11.76 -2.14 -2.22
C LEU A 55 -12.89 -1.26 -1.67
N ALA A 56 -14.02 -1.17 -2.36
CA ALA A 56 -15.20 -0.47 -1.87
C ALA A 56 -15.80 -1.14 -0.62
N ASP A 57 -15.90 -2.47 -0.62
CA ASP A 57 -16.36 -3.21 0.57
C ASP A 57 -15.45 -2.98 1.79
N ILE A 58 -14.13 -2.96 1.57
CA ILE A 58 -13.14 -2.68 2.63
C ILE A 58 -13.33 -1.26 3.17
N ALA A 59 -13.62 -0.29 2.30
CA ALA A 59 -13.88 1.09 2.68
C ALA A 59 -15.11 1.21 3.59
N ASP A 60 -16.22 0.58 3.20
CA ASP A 60 -17.46 0.58 3.97
C ASP A 60 -17.27 0.00 5.38
N VAL A 61 -16.53 -1.11 5.49
CA VAL A 61 -16.20 -1.74 6.78
C VAL A 61 -15.26 -0.86 7.61
N SER A 62 -14.41 -0.07 6.96
CA SER A 62 -13.49 0.88 7.60
C SER A 62 -14.14 2.23 7.96
N GLY A 63 -15.45 2.40 7.70
CA GLY A 63 -16.19 3.62 7.99
C GLY A 63 -15.99 4.75 6.97
N LEU A 64 -15.55 4.41 5.76
CA LEU A 64 -15.44 5.29 4.60
C LEU A 64 -16.60 5.01 3.63
N ASP A 65 -16.76 5.84 2.60
CA ASP A 65 -17.76 5.63 1.53
C ASP A 65 -17.13 4.82 0.38
N GLY A 66 -17.62 3.59 0.16
CA GLY A 66 -17.16 2.75 -0.94
C GLY A 66 -17.34 3.38 -2.33
N ASP A 67 -18.40 4.16 -2.57
CA ASP A 67 -18.62 4.83 -3.86
C ASP A 67 -17.61 5.97 -4.11
N GLU A 68 -17.14 6.59 -3.03
CA GLU A 68 -16.07 7.57 -3.09
C GLU A 68 -14.75 6.90 -3.49
N ILE A 69 -14.43 5.74 -2.92
CA ILE A 69 -13.25 4.96 -3.31
C ILE A 69 -13.29 4.53 -4.78
N ARG A 70 -14.46 4.09 -5.27
CA ARG A 70 -14.66 3.77 -6.70
C ARG A 70 -14.34 4.97 -7.59
N THR A 71 -14.81 6.14 -7.18
CA THR A 71 -14.60 7.39 -7.91
C THR A 71 -13.12 7.78 -7.90
N ALA A 72 -12.46 7.70 -6.75
CA ALA A 72 -11.05 8.02 -6.59
C ALA A 72 -10.14 7.12 -7.45
N ILE A 73 -10.33 5.79 -7.41
CA ILE A 73 -9.50 4.85 -8.19
C ILE A 73 -9.64 5.07 -9.71
N ALA A 74 -10.81 5.54 -10.15
CA ALA A 74 -11.10 5.87 -11.54
C ALA A 74 -10.55 7.24 -11.98
N ASP A 75 -10.15 8.11 -11.05
CA ASP A 75 -9.62 9.43 -11.36
C ASP A 75 -8.23 9.34 -12.01
N GLY A 76 -8.13 9.83 -13.24
CA GLY A 76 -6.86 9.89 -13.97
C GLY A 76 -5.82 10.78 -13.28
N GLN A 77 -6.25 11.85 -12.61
CA GLN A 77 -5.32 12.76 -11.93
C GLN A 77 -4.68 12.11 -10.72
N LEU A 78 -5.47 11.44 -9.86
CA LEU A 78 -4.96 10.64 -8.75
C LEU A 78 -3.93 9.60 -9.23
N ARG A 79 -4.26 8.86 -10.31
CA ARG A 79 -3.38 7.82 -10.87
C ARG A 79 -2.06 8.38 -11.39
N ASP A 80 -2.09 9.56 -12.01
CA ASP A 80 -0.87 10.22 -12.48
C ASP A 80 0.00 10.69 -11.31
N ARG A 81 -0.59 11.28 -10.28
CA ARG A 81 0.16 11.64 -9.06
C ARG A 81 0.79 10.43 -8.39
N LEU A 82 0.08 9.29 -8.32
CA LEU A 82 0.64 8.05 -7.77
C LEU A 82 1.85 7.55 -8.59
N ARG A 83 1.79 7.64 -9.92
CA ARG A 83 2.94 7.31 -10.79
C ARG A 83 4.11 8.27 -10.60
N ASP A 84 3.82 9.54 -10.36
CA ASP A 84 4.86 10.53 -10.06
C ASP A 84 5.56 10.17 -8.74
N GLN A 85 4.81 9.76 -7.70
CA GLN A 85 5.40 9.25 -6.44
C GLN A 85 6.31 8.03 -6.67
N PHE A 86 5.92 7.08 -7.52
CA PHE A 86 6.80 5.96 -7.89
C PHE A 86 8.04 6.38 -8.67
N SER A 87 7.90 7.40 -9.52
CA SER A 87 9.02 7.93 -10.31
C SER A 87 10.02 8.67 -9.44
N GLU A 88 9.53 9.44 -8.46
CA GLU A 88 10.34 10.13 -7.45
C GLU A 88 11.11 9.12 -6.58
N ALA A 89 10.43 8.12 -6.02
CA ALA A 89 11.08 7.07 -5.24
C ALA A 89 12.18 6.33 -6.03
N GLN A 90 11.95 6.05 -7.31
CA GLN A 90 12.97 5.45 -8.17
C GLN A 90 14.17 6.36 -8.42
N GLN A 91 13.94 7.66 -8.61
CA GLN A 91 15.02 8.67 -8.74
C GLN A 91 15.86 8.75 -7.47
N ASP A 92 15.24 8.56 -6.30
CA ASP A 92 15.90 8.47 -5.00
C ASP A 92 16.58 7.11 -4.74
N GLY A 93 16.57 6.20 -5.72
CA GLY A 93 17.27 4.92 -5.66
C GLY A 93 16.52 3.81 -4.93
N VAL A 94 15.20 3.96 -4.74
CA VAL A 94 14.30 2.89 -4.31
C VAL A 94 14.01 1.98 -5.50
N THR A 95 14.40 0.70 -5.38
CA THR A 95 14.31 -0.29 -6.48
C THR A 95 13.47 -1.51 -6.11
N GLY A 96 12.91 -1.53 -4.90
CA GLY A 96 12.08 -2.62 -4.41
C GLY A 96 11.50 -2.28 -3.04
N VAL A 97 10.53 -3.09 -2.61
CA VAL A 97 9.83 -2.93 -1.34
C VAL A 97 10.02 -4.16 -0.44
N PRO A 98 10.00 -4.00 0.89
CA PRO A 98 10.08 -2.71 1.59
C PRO A 98 11.48 -2.08 1.44
N THR A 99 11.56 -0.75 1.46
CA THR A 99 12.82 0.00 1.59
C THR A 99 12.66 1.03 2.70
N PHE A 100 13.60 1.05 3.63
CA PHE A 100 13.64 1.98 4.76
C PHE A 100 14.79 2.96 4.57
N VAL A 101 14.53 4.26 4.78
CA VAL A 101 15.51 5.33 4.60
C VAL A 101 15.66 6.13 5.90
N TYR A 102 16.90 6.43 6.29
CA TYR A 102 17.22 7.29 7.44
C TYR A 102 18.50 8.08 7.16
N GLU A 103 18.41 9.41 7.25
CA GLU A 103 19.55 10.35 7.08
C GLU A 103 20.45 10.06 5.85
N GLY A 104 19.86 9.67 4.72
CA GLY A 104 20.58 9.38 3.47
C GLY A 104 21.12 7.94 3.34
N TYR A 105 20.90 7.09 4.35
CA TYR A 105 21.16 5.66 4.29
C TYR A 105 19.88 4.89 4.00
N ALA A 106 19.99 3.72 3.38
CA ALA A 106 18.85 2.86 3.07
C ALA A 106 19.10 1.38 3.44
N ALA A 107 18.09 0.75 4.02
CA ALA A 107 17.98 -0.70 4.15
C ALA A 107 16.89 -1.21 3.20
N ARG A 108 17.26 -2.12 2.28
CA ARG A 108 16.37 -2.64 1.23
C ARG A 108 15.98 -4.09 1.53
N GLY A 109 14.71 -4.41 1.31
CA GLY A 109 14.11 -5.72 1.56
C GLY A 109 13.62 -5.89 3.00
N ALA A 110 12.96 -7.03 3.25
CA ALA A 110 12.55 -7.46 4.58
C ALA A 110 13.78 -7.83 5.43
N VAL A 111 14.43 -6.81 6.01
CA VAL A 111 15.62 -6.96 6.83
C VAL A 111 15.26 -7.21 8.30
N PRO A 112 16.14 -7.88 9.09
CA PRO A 112 15.91 -8.07 10.52
C PRO A 112 15.83 -6.73 11.27
N PRO A 113 15.07 -6.63 12.38
CA PRO A 113 14.95 -5.41 13.18
C PRO A 113 16.30 -4.81 13.63
N GLU A 114 17.30 -5.66 13.87
CA GLU A 114 18.65 -5.23 14.25
C GLU A 114 19.33 -4.42 13.15
N GLN A 115 19.02 -4.68 11.88
CA GLN A 115 19.54 -3.88 10.77
C GLN A 115 18.85 -2.52 10.69
N LEU A 116 17.55 -2.44 10.97
CA LEU A 116 16.83 -1.17 11.08
C LEU A 116 17.33 -0.35 12.28
N LYS A 117 17.63 -1.01 13.40
CA LYS A 117 18.24 -0.37 14.57
C LYS A 117 19.60 0.25 14.21
N ARG A 118 20.47 -0.51 13.53
CA ARG A 118 21.77 -0.02 13.05
C ARG A 118 21.64 1.14 12.06
N LEU A 119 20.63 1.10 11.19
CA LEU A 119 20.32 2.18 10.25
C LEU A 119 20.04 3.50 10.99
N ILE A 120 19.33 3.46 12.12
CA ILE A 120 18.98 4.64 12.92
C ILE A 120 20.15 5.08 13.83
N GLU A 121 20.84 4.13 14.45
CA GLU A 121 21.88 4.41 15.45
C GLU A 121 23.27 4.68 14.85
N GLY A 122 23.50 4.34 13.57
CA GLY A 122 24.78 4.53 12.89
C GLY A 122 25.91 3.63 13.41
N THR A 123 25.58 2.44 13.94
CA THR A 123 26.54 1.49 14.54
C THR A 123 26.58 0.12 13.85
#